data_AF-A0A0F9DYR6-F1
#
_entry.id   AF-A0A0F9DYR6-F1
#
_cell.length_a   1.000
_cell.length_b   1.000
_cell.length_c   1.000
_cell.angle_alpha   90.00
_cell.angle_beta   90.00
_cell.angle_gamma   90.00
#
_symmetry.space_group_name_H-M   'P 1'
#
loop_
_entity.id
_entity.type
_entity.pdbx_description
1 polymer ?
#
loop_
_entity_poly.entity_id
_entity_poly.type
_entity_poly.pdbx_seq_one_letter_code
_entity_poly.pdbx_strand_id
1 'polypeptide(L)'
;MGGVERERRENEEEKSLGGRVVESEFLFSIWSGVWGGYKVDDQSGCIILEMSLLNCRITYMMINLYNYQNVGFVYDPDGELGKTVFPKGVNTKNKIIVRVEDIREEFINKSREDLLILFWAELMSISSVLEGTAITDMDTDIVAVFFSGDGNPLAYFYQGKYRFWED
;
A
#
# COMPACT_ATOMS: atom_id res chain seq x y z
N MET A 1 28.46 -33.89 17.95
CA MET A 1 28.73 -32.70 17.11
C MET A 1 27.41 -32.19 16.53
N GLY A 2 26.50 -31.66 17.36
CA GLY A 2 25.17 -31.22 16.88
C GLY A 2 24.55 -30.05 17.63
N GLY A 3 25.24 -29.49 18.63
CA GLY A 3 24.76 -28.31 19.38
C GLY A 3 25.10 -26.99 18.69
N VAL A 4 26.32 -26.88 18.13
CA VAL A 4 26.85 -25.64 17.53
C VAL A 4 26.09 -25.24 16.25
N GLU A 5 25.53 -26.20 15.53
CA GLU A 5 24.80 -25.96 14.28
C GLU A 5 23.32 -25.57 14.53
N ARG A 6 22.79 -25.86 15.72
CA ARG A 6 21.45 -25.45 16.16
C ARG A 6 21.45 -23.99 16.62
N GLU A 7 22.42 -23.61 17.47
CA GLU A 7 22.58 -22.22 17.93
C GLU A 7 22.85 -21.23 16.79
N ARG A 8 23.49 -21.69 15.70
CA ARG A 8 23.76 -20.85 14.54
C ARG A 8 22.50 -20.57 13.70
N ARG A 9 21.58 -21.53 13.59
CA ARG A 9 20.29 -21.36 12.91
C ARG A 9 19.33 -20.49 13.70
N GLU A 10 19.26 -20.68 15.02
CA GLU A 10 18.40 -19.87 15.90
C GLU A 10 18.85 -18.39 15.91
N ASN A 11 20.16 -18.11 15.89
CA ASN A 11 20.68 -16.73 15.77
C ASN A 11 20.47 -16.09 14.39
N GLU A 12 20.38 -16.89 13.31
CA GLU A 12 20.08 -16.38 11.96
C GLU A 12 18.58 -16.10 11.79
N GLU A 13 17.71 -16.92 12.39
CA GLU A 13 16.26 -16.68 12.43
C GLU A 13 15.91 -15.47 13.31
N GLU A 14 16.55 -15.30 14.48
CA GLU A 14 16.33 -14.10 15.33
C GLU A 14 16.83 -12.81 14.67
N LYS A 15 17.93 -12.85 13.89
CA LYS A 15 18.39 -11.69 13.10
C LYS A 15 17.47 -11.38 11.91
N SER A 16 16.93 -12.39 11.25
CA SER A 16 15.93 -12.25 10.17
C SER A 16 14.62 -11.64 10.70
N LEU A 17 14.14 -12.13 11.85
CA LEU A 17 12.93 -11.64 12.51
C LEU A 17 13.14 -10.24 13.10
N GLY A 18 14.31 -9.97 13.69
CA GLY A 18 14.68 -8.65 14.20
C GLY A 18 14.81 -7.59 13.09
N GLY A 19 15.24 -7.96 11.88
CA GLY A 19 15.25 -7.07 10.72
C GLY A 19 13.85 -6.74 10.19
N ARG A 20 12.97 -7.75 10.10
CA ARG A 20 11.58 -7.59 9.61
C ARG A 20 10.69 -6.75 10.53
N VAL A 21 10.85 -6.91 11.85
CA VAL A 21 10.11 -6.09 12.83
C VAL A 21 10.56 -4.63 12.74
N VAL A 22 11.85 -4.37 12.56
CA VAL A 22 12.38 -3.00 12.48
C VAL A 22 11.99 -2.28 11.18
N GLU A 23 11.89 -2.98 10.03
CA GLU A 23 11.42 -2.36 8.77
C GLU A 23 9.92 -2.08 8.77
N SER A 24 9.10 -2.97 9.35
CA SER A 24 7.66 -2.72 9.52
C SER A 24 7.37 -1.62 10.53
N GLU A 25 8.13 -1.54 11.63
CA GLU A 25 8.07 -0.42 12.59
C GLU A 25 8.61 0.89 12.01
N PHE A 26 9.61 0.85 11.12
CA PHE A 26 10.13 2.03 10.42
C PHE A 26 9.11 2.59 9.42
N LEU A 27 8.46 1.72 8.64
CA LEU A 27 7.35 2.12 7.78
C LEU A 27 6.16 2.61 8.62
N PHE A 28 5.78 1.90 9.69
CA PHE A 28 4.76 2.36 10.63
C PHE A 28 5.12 3.69 11.30
N SER A 29 6.41 3.97 11.54
CA SER A 29 6.93 5.23 12.10
C SER A 29 6.90 6.37 11.07
N ILE A 30 7.15 6.11 9.79
CA ILE A 30 6.93 7.09 8.72
C ILE A 30 5.44 7.41 8.64
N TRP A 31 4.57 6.41 8.72
CA TRP A 31 3.12 6.57 8.61
C TRP A 31 2.45 7.18 9.85
N SER A 32 2.99 6.96 11.05
CA SER A 32 2.53 7.63 12.28
C SER A 32 3.15 9.01 12.48
N GLY A 33 4.37 9.24 11.98
CA GLY A 33 5.05 10.54 12.01
C GLY A 33 4.49 11.58 11.03
N VAL A 34 3.86 11.14 9.93
CA VAL A 34 3.16 11.99 8.95
C VAL A 34 2.01 12.80 9.58
N TRP A 35 1.45 12.38 10.72
CA TRP A 35 0.41 13.15 11.43
C TRP A 35 0.97 14.35 12.24
N GLY A 36 2.29 14.54 12.27
CA GLY A 36 2.98 15.44 13.21
C GLY A 36 3.30 16.85 12.73
N GLY A 37 3.07 17.23 11.46
CA GLY A 37 3.41 18.59 11.06
C GLY A 37 3.15 18.93 9.60
N TYR A 38 1.97 19.50 9.31
CA TYR A 38 1.73 20.24 8.08
C TYR A 38 1.47 21.71 8.40
N LYS A 39 2.21 22.60 7.73
CA LYS A 39 1.95 24.05 7.75
C LYS A 39 0.70 24.35 6.94
N VAL A 40 -0.15 25.18 7.53
CA VAL A 40 -1.49 25.53 7.08
C VAL A 40 -1.42 26.65 6.03
N ASP A 41 -1.53 26.31 4.75
CA ASP A 41 -2.18 27.19 3.78
C ASP A 41 -3.12 26.37 2.87
N ASP A 42 -4.34 26.87 2.69
CA ASP A 42 -5.51 26.26 2.02
C ASP A 42 -6.00 24.85 2.48
N GLN A 43 -6.24 24.71 3.79
CA GLN A 43 -6.58 23.42 4.44
C GLN A 43 -7.95 22.81 4.13
N SER A 44 -8.94 23.59 3.69
CA SER A 44 -10.33 23.10 3.66
C SER A 44 -10.57 22.00 2.63
N GLY A 45 -9.96 22.11 1.44
CA GLY A 45 -10.07 21.11 0.39
C GLY A 45 -9.36 19.80 0.73
N CYS A 46 -8.16 19.89 1.32
CA CYS A 46 -7.40 18.73 1.76
C CYS A 46 -8.11 17.97 2.88
N ILE A 47 -8.67 18.67 3.88
CA ILE A 47 -9.41 18.03 4.98
C ILE A 47 -10.67 17.31 4.46
N ILE A 48 -11.42 17.92 3.53
CA ILE A 48 -12.60 17.28 2.94
C ILE A 48 -12.21 16.01 2.19
N LEU A 49 -11.16 16.07 1.37
CA LEU A 49 -10.68 14.90 0.63
C LEU A 49 -10.19 13.80 1.57
N GLU A 50 -9.42 14.13 2.60
CA GLU A 50 -8.96 13.17 3.61
C GLU A 50 -10.13 12.49 4.34
N MET A 51 -11.15 13.26 4.73
CA MET A 51 -12.37 12.70 5.33
C MET A 51 -13.13 11.81 4.35
N SER A 52 -13.22 12.20 3.08
CA SER A 52 -13.81 11.37 2.02
C SER A 52 -13.04 10.05 1.87
N LEU A 53 -11.70 10.09 1.80
CA LEU A 53 -10.87 8.89 1.71
C LEU A 53 -10.99 7.98 2.93
N LEU A 54 -11.11 8.56 4.13
CA LEU A 54 -11.38 7.79 5.35
C LEU A 54 -12.74 7.09 5.28
N ASN A 55 -13.79 7.77 4.81
CA ASN A 55 -15.11 7.18 4.60
C ASN A 55 -15.08 6.08 3.53
N CYS A 56 -14.30 6.25 2.45
CA CYS A 56 -14.09 5.21 1.45
C CYS A 56 -13.42 3.99 2.06
N ARG A 57 -12.42 4.17 2.93
CA ARG A 57 -11.80 3.07 3.68
C ARG A 57 -12.80 2.30 4.52
N ILE A 58 -13.62 3.01 5.29
CA ILE A 58 -14.64 2.39 6.14
C ILE A 58 -15.66 1.64 5.29
N THR A 59 -16.16 2.28 4.22
CA THR A 59 -17.11 1.67 3.28
C THR A 59 -16.54 0.41 2.64
N TYR A 60 -15.29 0.47 2.19
CA TYR A 60 -14.57 -0.68 1.65
C TYR A 60 -14.53 -1.82 2.67
N MET A 61 -14.09 -1.57 3.91
CA MET A 61 -14.03 -2.59 4.97
C MET A 61 -15.42 -3.19 5.28
N MET A 62 -16.49 -2.39 5.19
CA MET A 62 -17.86 -2.84 5.43
C MET A 62 -18.44 -3.69 4.29
N ILE A 63 -18.06 -3.44 3.04
CA ILE A 63 -18.49 -4.24 1.88
C ILE A 63 -17.67 -5.53 1.81
N ASN A 64 -16.38 -5.42 2.09
CA ASN A 64 -15.38 -6.47 1.93
C ASN A 64 -15.02 -7.11 3.28
N LEU A 65 -16.03 -7.46 4.10
CA LEU A 65 -15.87 -7.99 5.46
C LEU A 65 -15.05 -9.28 5.55
N TYR A 66 -14.96 -10.04 4.45
CA TYR A 66 -14.19 -11.27 4.35
C TYR A 66 -12.93 -11.11 3.50
N ASN A 67 -12.66 -9.91 2.99
CA ASN A 67 -11.50 -9.69 2.15
C ASN A 67 -10.26 -9.55 3.05
N TYR A 68 -9.19 -10.22 2.66
CA TYR A 68 -8.04 -10.47 3.53
C TYR A 68 -6.96 -9.41 3.41
N GLN A 69 -7.35 -8.24 2.94
CA GLN A 69 -6.44 -7.20 2.50
C GLN A 69 -6.61 -5.96 3.36
N ASN A 70 -5.48 -5.40 3.77
CA ASN A 70 -5.43 -4.11 4.43
C ASN A 70 -5.30 -3.04 3.35
N VAL A 71 -6.39 -2.30 3.15
CA VAL A 71 -6.44 -1.21 2.17
C VAL A 71 -6.33 0.15 2.85
N GLY A 72 -5.40 0.97 2.36
CA GLY A 72 -5.16 2.35 2.80
C GLY A 72 -5.26 3.34 1.64
N PHE A 73 -5.74 4.53 1.95
CA PHE A 73 -5.94 5.64 1.00
C PHE A 73 -5.25 6.89 1.51
N VAL A 74 -4.47 7.55 0.65
CA VAL A 74 -3.72 8.74 1.03
C VAL A 74 -3.62 9.67 -0.17
N TYR A 75 -3.93 10.94 0.01
CA TYR A 75 -3.70 11.95 -1.01
C TYR A 75 -2.27 12.49 -0.91
N ASP A 76 -1.54 12.51 -2.02
CA ASP A 76 -0.14 12.99 -2.07
C ASP A 76 -0.06 14.32 -2.83
N PRO A 77 -0.29 15.47 -2.18
CA PRO A 77 -0.33 16.78 -2.86
C PRO A 77 1.01 17.19 -3.47
N ASP A 78 2.12 16.78 -2.84
CA ASP A 78 3.47 17.21 -3.22
C ASP A 78 4.23 16.15 -4.02
N GLY A 79 3.78 14.90 -3.99
CA GLY A 79 4.49 13.78 -4.63
C GLY A 79 5.63 13.22 -3.78
N GLU A 80 5.74 13.63 -2.51
CA GLU A 80 6.85 13.23 -1.62
C GLU A 80 6.66 11.81 -1.09
N LEU A 81 5.41 11.40 -0.83
CA LEU A 81 5.11 10.04 -0.39
C LEU A 81 5.43 9.02 -1.48
N GLY A 82 5.18 9.38 -2.74
CA GLY A 82 5.52 8.49 -3.85
C GLY A 82 7.00 8.17 -3.97
N LYS A 83 7.89 9.08 -3.56
CA LYS A 83 9.35 8.88 -3.66
C LYS A 83 9.88 7.84 -2.69
N THR A 84 9.19 7.59 -1.58
CA THR A 84 9.59 6.58 -0.59
C THR A 84 8.99 5.22 -0.90
N VAL A 85 7.84 5.20 -1.57
CA VAL A 85 7.08 3.97 -1.82
C VAL A 85 7.37 3.39 -3.20
N PHE A 86 7.44 4.19 -4.26
CA PHE A 86 7.45 3.72 -5.65
C PHE A 86 8.83 3.78 -6.34
N PRO A 87 9.05 3.02 -7.43
CA PRO A 87 10.27 3.10 -8.22
C PRO A 87 10.42 4.48 -8.89
N LYS A 88 11.65 4.80 -9.28
CA LYS A 88 11.97 6.06 -9.96
C LYS A 88 11.12 6.22 -11.24
N GLY A 89 10.44 7.36 -11.36
CA GLY A 89 9.64 7.71 -12.53
C GLY A 89 8.13 7.59 -12.34
N VAL A 90 7.67 7.05 -11.20
CA VAL A 90 6.26 7.13 -10.80
C VAL A 90 6.00 8.52 -10.20
N ASN A 91 5.07 9.26 -10.78
CA ASN A 91 4.65 10.57 -10.28
C ASN A 91 3.31 10.44 -9.52
N THR A 92 3.36 10.61 -8.20
CA THR A 92 2.20 10.58 -7.30
C THR A 92 1.66 11.96 -6.95
N LYS A 93 2.27 13.05 -7.44
CA LYS A 93 1.84 14.41 -7.12
C LYS A 93 0.39 14.64 -7.55
N ASN A 94 -0.41 15.15 -6.62
CA ASN A 94 -1.85 15.36 -6.74
C ASN A 94 -2.63 14.07 -7.07
N LYS A 95 -2.18 12.92 -6.57
CA LYS A 95 -2.85 11.63 -6.78
C LYS A 95 -3.22 10.99 -5.46
N ILE A 96 -4.15 10.06 -5.52
CA ILE A 96 -4.46 9.17 -4.41
C ILE A 96 -3.57 7.94 -4.54
N ILE A 97 -2.76 7.74 -3.52
CA ILE A 97 -2.00 6.52 -3.32
C ILE A 97 -2.92 5.51 -2.63
N VAL A 98 -3.08 4.36 -3.28
CA VAL A 98 -3.77 3.20 -2.74
C VAL A 98 -2.74 2.17 -2.34
N ARG A 99 -2.74 1.79 -1.07
CA ARG A 99 -1.92 0.69 -0.56
C ARG A 99 -2.81 -0.52 -0.34
N VAL A 100 -2.48 -1.64 -0.96
CA VAL A 100 -3.13 -2.93 -0.76
C VAL A 100 -2.10 -3.89 -0.19
N GLU A 101 -2.33 -4.40 1.01
CA GLU A 101 -1.45 -5.36 1.66
C GLU A 101 -2.20 -6.65 1.95
N ASP A 102 -1.66 -7.76 1.49
CA ASP A 102 -2.23 -9.09 1.67
C ASP A 102 -1.88 -9.68 3.04
N ILE A 103 -2.82 -9.64 3.98
CA ILE A 103 -2.59 -10.04 5.37
C ILE A 103 -2.56 -11.57 5.53
N ARG A 104 -3.09 -12.33 4.56
CA ARG A 104 -3.24 -13.79 4.65
C ARG A 104 -2.43 -14.56 3.63
N GLU A 105 -1.48 -13.90 2.99
CA GLU A 105 -0.58 -14.55 2.05
C GLU A 105 -1.32 -15.18 0.84
N GLU A 106 -2.48 -14.64 0.45
CA GLU A 106 -3.23 -15.07 -0.74
C GLU A 106 -2.45 -14.87 -2.04
N PHE A 107 -1.57 -13.86 -2.08
CA PHE A 107 -0.68 -13.58 -3.21
C PHE A 107 0.48 -14.57 -3.28
N ILE A 108 0.83 -15.24 -2.18
CA ILE A 108 1.94 -16.18 -2.14
C ILE A 108 1.62 -17.40 -3.01
N ASN A 109 2.59 -17.80 -3.84
CA ASN A 109 2.50 -18.91 -4.81
C ASN A 109 1.51 -18.71 -5.98
N LYS A 110 1.00 -17.50 -6.19
CA LYS A 110 0.21 -17.17 -7.39
C LYS A 110 1.12 -16.92 -8.60
N SER A 111 0.65 -17.31 -9.78
CA SER A 111 1.31 -16.92 -11.02
C SER A 111 1.17 -15.41 -11.25
N ARG A 112 2.01 -14.83 -12.13
CA ARG A 112 1.87 -13.41 -12.50
C ARG A 112 0.50 -13.12 -13.11
N GLU A 113 -0.01 -14.04 -13.94
CA GLU A 113 -1.34 -13.92 -14.55
C GLU A 113 -2.45 -13.92 -13.49
N ASP A 114 -2.38 -14.80 -12.50
CA ASP A 114 -3.37 -14.84 -11.41
C ASP A 114 -3.30 -13.57 -10.55
N LEU A 115 -2.10 -13.08 -10.26
CA LEU A 115 -1.90 -11.83 -9.52
C LEU A 115 -2.51 -10.64 -10.26
N LEU A 116 -2.34 -10.54 -11.57
CA LEU A 116 -2.95 -9.47 -12.36
C LEU A 116 -4.48 -9.48 -12.27
N ILE A 117 -5.10 -10.66 -12.32
CA ILE A 117 -6.55 -10.79 -12.18
C ILE A 117 -7.01 -10.33 -10.79
N LEU A 118 -6.29 -10.75 -9.73
CA LEU A 118 -6.57 -10.34 -8.36
C LEU A 118 -6.40 -8.84 -8.16
N PHE A 119 -5.27 -8.27 -8.59
CA PHE A 119 -4.99 -6.84 -8.47
C PHE A 119 -6.01 -6.00 -9.24
N TRP A 120 -6.41 -6.45 -10.43
CA TRP A 120 -7.45 -5.78 -11.21
C TRP A 120 -8.80 -5.81 -10.53
N ALA A 121 -9.25 -6.99 -10.08
CA ALA A 121 -10.52 -7.12 -9.36
C ALA A 121 -10.54 -6.25 -8.10
N GLU A 122 -9.42 -6.20 -7.39
CA GLU A 122 -9.26 -5.42 -6.18
C GLU A 122 -9.32 -3.92 -6.45
N LEU A 123 -8.54 -3.43 -7.43
CA LEU A 123 -8.54 -2.02 -7.78
C LEU A 123 -9.91 -1.56 -8.30
N MET A 124 -10.66 -2.42 -9.00
CA MET A 124 -12.03 -2.13 -9.40
C MET A 124 -12.98 -2.01 -8.20
N SER A 125 -12.85 -2.89 -7.20
CA SER A 125 -13.61 -2.79 -5.95
C SER A 125 -13.30 -1.47 -5.23
N ILE A 126 -12.02 -1.14 -5.14
CA ILE A 126 -11.54 0.11 -4.56
C ILE A 126 -12.05 1.34 -5.33
N SER A 127 -11.96 1.32 -6.66
CA SER A 127 -12.45 2.42 -7.49
C SER A 127 -13.95 2.63 -7.31
N SER A 128 -14.73 1.57 -7.10
CA SER A 128 -16.17 1.67 -6.89
C SER A 128 -16.54 2.42 -5.61
N VAL A 129 -15.75 2.28 -4.53
CA VAL A 129 -16.00 3.02 -3.28
C VAL A 129 -15.45 4.44 -3.31
N LEU A 130 -14.52 4.71 -4.21
CA LEU A 130 -14.01 6.06 -4.47
C LEU A 130 -14.92 6.84 -5.42
N GLU A 131 -15.88 6.19 -6.07
CA GLU A 131 -16.91 6.82 -6.88
C GLU A 131 -17.74 7.77 -6.00
N GLY A 132 -17.71 9.07 -6.30
CA GLY A 132 -18.31 10.11 -5.46
C GLY A 132 -17.32 10.90 -4.58
N THR A 133 -16.02 10.60 -4.67
CA THR A 133 -14.95 11.49 -4.18
C THR A 133 -14.50 12.46 -5.28
N ALA A 134 -13.36 13.15 -5.08
CA ALA A 134 -12.77 14.04 -6.07
C ALA A 134 -12.12 13.31 -7.28
N ILE A 135 -12.21 11.97 -7.34
CA ILE A 135 -11.67 11.19 -8.46
C ILE A 135 -12.56 11.33 -9.69
N THR A 136 -11.92 11.60 -10.81
CA THR A 136 -12.57 11.72 -12.13
C THR A 136 -12.17 10.59 -13.07
N ASP A 137 -10.96 10.07 -12.92
CA ASP A 137 -10.42 9.00 -13.76
C ASP A 137 -9.41 8.17 -12.96
N MET A 138 -9.68 6.87 -12.82
CA MET A 138 -8.82 5.93 -12.11
C MET A 138 -7.40 5.89 -12.70
N ASP A 139 -7.26 5.96 -14.02
CA ASP A 139 -5.98 5.78 -14.70
C ASP A 139 -5.03 6.96 -14.44
N THR A 140 -5.59 8.15 -14.20
CA THR A 140 -4.83 9.37 -13.93
C THR A 140 -4.75 9.72 -12.47
N ASP A 141 -5.79 9.46 -11.69
CA ASP A 141 -5.93 10.02 -10.34
C ASP A 141 -5.44 9.04 -9.26
N ILE A 142 -5.33 7.74 -9.60
CA ILE A 142 -4.91 6.69 -8.68
C ILE A 142 -3.51 6.17 -9.04
N VAL A 143 -2.70 5.97 -8.00
CA VAL A 143 -1.50 5.14 -8.05
C VAL A 143 -1.65 4.07 -6.98
N ALA A 144 -1.61 2.80 -7.35
CA ALA A 144 -1.75 1.71 -6.38
C ALA A 144 -0.45 0.92 -6.24
N VAL A 145 -0.19 0.42 -5.03
CA VAL A 145 0.90 -0.52 -4.75
C VAL A 145 0.34 -1.73 -4.00
N PHE A 146 0.76 -2.90 -4.43
CA PHE A 146 0.35 -4.19 -3.88
C PHE A 146 1.54 -4.81 -3.15
N PHE A 147 1.33 -5.15 -1.88
CA PHE A 147 2.31 -5.77 -1.00
C PHE A 147 1.88 -7.18 -0.63
N SER A 148 2.86 -8.09 -0.52
CA SER A 148 2.68 -9.36 0.18
C SER A 148 2.57 -9.16 1.69
N GLY A 149 2.16 -10.20 2.42
CA GLY A 149 1.99 -10.16 3.88
C GLY A 149 3.27 -9.96 4.69
N ASP A 150 4.44 -10.17 4.08
CA ASP A 150 5.74 -9.83 4.66
C ASP A 150 6.18 -8.38 4.37
N GLY A 151 5.32 -7.58 3.71
CA GLY A 151 5.57 -6.18 3.41
C GLY A 151 6.40 -5.93 2.14
N ASN A 152 6.71 -6.95 1.35
CA ASN A 152 7.43 -6.78 0.09
C ASN A 152 6.51 -6.29 -1.04
N PRO A 153 6.92 -5.27 -1.83
CA PRO A 153 6.12 -4.81 -2.95
C PRO A 153 6.13 -5.83 -4.10
N LEU A 154 4.95 -6.19 -4.60
CA LEU A 154 4.76 -7.16 -5.68
C LEU A 154 4.52 -6.48 -7.02
N ALA A 155 3.67 -5.47 -7.03
CA ALA A 155 3.27 -4.75 -8.22
C ALA A 155 2.78 -3.34 -7.90
N TYR A 156 2.71 -2.51 -8.93
CA TYR A 156 2.07 -1.20 -8.86
C TYR A 156 1.21 -0.93 -10.08
N PHE A 157 0.20 -0.10 -9.88
CA PHE A 157 -0.66 0.45 -10.93
C PHE A 157 -0.33 1.93 -11.13
N TYR A 158 0.00 2.31 -12.36
CA TYR A 158 0.30 3.68 -12.74
C TYR A 158 -0.03 3.93 -14.21
N GLN A 159 -0.77 5.01 -14.49
CA GLN A 159 -1.19 5.40 -15.85
C GLN A 159 -1.96 4.29 -16.59
N GLY A 160 -2.97 3.71 -15.92
CA GLY A 160 -3.80 2.65 -16.49
C GLY A 160 -3.11 1.30 -16.67
N LYS A 161 -1.92 1.10 -16.10
CA LYS A 161 -1.11 -0.10 -16.31
C LYS A 161 -0.58 -0.70 -15.02
N TYR A 162 -0.68 -2.01 -14.92
CA TYR A 162 0.01 -2.81 -13.91
C TYR A 162 1.44 -3.09 -14.35
N ARG A 163 2.37 -3.05 -13.38
CA ARG A 163 3.77 -3.40 -13.56
C ARG A 163 4.23 -4.19 -12.33
N PHE A 164 4.94 -5.30 -12.56
CA PHE A 164 5.52 -6.05 -11.46
C PHE A 164 6.76 -5.33 -10.94
N TRP A 165 7.09 -5.55 -9.66
CA TRP A 165 8.23 -4.87 -9.04
C TRP A 165 9.58 -5.34 -9.56
N GLU A 166 9.67 -6.61 -9.96
CA GLU A 166 10.89 -7.24 -10.49
C GLU A 166 11.08 -7.05 -12.01
N ASP A 167 10.32 -6.14 -12.64
CA ASP A 167 10.45 -5.80 -14.07
C ASP A 167 11.45 -4.67 -14.35
#